data_AF-A0AAI8QG54-F1
#
_entry.id   AF-A0AAI8QG54-F1
#
_cell.length_a   1.000
_cell.length_b   1.000
_cell.length_c   1.000
_cell.angle_alpha   90.00
_cell.angle_beta   90.00
_cell.angle_gamma   90.00
#
_symmetry.space_group_name_H-M   'P 1'
#
loop_
_entity.id
_entity.type
_entity.pdbx_description
1 polymer ?
#
loop_
_entity_poly.entity_id
_entity_poly.type
_entity_poly.pdbx_seq_one_letter_code
_entity_poly.pdbx_strand_id
1 'polypeptide(L)' 'MIEFYGERGAIMFRKNLHAYTKGHEGASEFRNLINSLSDVKQITQHIENFFSHNQMITHNFPQLVHLNKRSS' A
#
# COMPACT_ATOMS: atom_id res chain seq x y z
N MET A 1 1.50 13.95 7.83
CA MET A 1 2.18 13.34 9.01
C MET A 1 3.48 14.04 9.36
N ILE A 2 4.42 14.22 8.42
CA ILE A 2 5.69 14.92 8.71
C ILE A 2 5.46 16.39 9.13
N GLU A 3 4.56 17.11 8.47
CA GLU A 3 4.23 18.51 8.82
C GLU A 3 3.74 18.68 10.28
N PHE A 4 3.03 17.68 10.82
CA PHE A 4 2.45 17.73 12.16
C PHE A 4 3.33 17.12 13.25
N TYR A 5 4.17 16.14 12.91
CA TYR A 5 4.94 15.34 13.87
C TYR A 5 6.44 15.35 13.63
N GLY A 6 6.92 16.17 12.69
CA GLY A 6 8.32 16.21 12.25
C GLY A 6 8.81 14.85 11.75
N GLU A 7 10.07 14.53 12.02
CA GLU A 7 10.69 13.26 11.62
C GLU A 7 9.97 12.03 12.17
N ARG A 8 9.42 12.14 13.40
CA ARG A 8 8.64 11.06 14.02
C ARG A 8 7.38 10.74 13.23
N GLY A 9 6.86 11.69 12.46
CA GLY A 9 5.75 11.49 11.52
C GLY A 9 6.06 10.44 10.46
N ALA A 10 7.30 10.35 9.99
CA ALA A 10 7.69 9.31 9.03
C ALA A 10 7.66 7.91 9.67
N ILE A 11 8.14 7.77 10.91
CA ILE A 11 8.08 6.50 11.66
C ILE A 11 6.63 6.09 11.93
N MET A 12 5.77 7.03 12.32
CA MET A 12 4.33 6.77 12.52
C MET A 12 3.66 6.34 11.22
N PHE A 13 4.02 6.96 10.09
CA PHE A 13 3.50 6.58 8.78
C PHE A 13 3.83 5.13 8.41
N ARG A 14 5.04 4.62 8.74
CA ARG A 14 5.43 3.22 8.49
C ARG A 14 4.44 2.21 9.08
N LYS A 15 3.87 2.50 10.26
CA LYS A 15 2.89 1.62 10.91
C LYS A 15 1.61 1.46 10.10
N ASN A 16 1.26 2.48 9.31
CA ASN A 16 0.08 2.48 8.44
C ASN A 16 0.38 1.94 7.03
N LEU A 17 1.66 1.79 6.67
CA LEU A 17 2.09 1.39 5.33
C LEU A 17 1.53 0.04 4.88
N HIS A 18 1.28 -0.87 5.82
CA HIS A 18 0.63 -2.15 5.54
C HIS A 18 -0.74 -1.99 4.90
N ALA A 19 -1.56 -1.05 5.38
CA ALA A 19 -2.90 -0.82 4.84
C ALA A 19 -2.81 -0.20 3.44
N TYR A 20 -1.91 0.77 3.24
CA TYR A 20 -1.81 1.51 1.97
C TYR A 20 -1.21 0.69 0.83
N THR A 21 -0.28 -0.23 1.11
CA THR A 21 0.36 -1.03 0.07
C THR A 21 -0.38 -2.32 -0.23
N LYS A 22 -1.45 -2.63 0.49
CA LYS A 22 -2.24 -3.85 0.26
C LYS A 22 -2.74 -3.88 -1.19
N GLY A 23 -2.55 -5.01 -1.87
CA GLY A 23 -2.96 -5.20 -3.25
C GLY A 23 -2.04 -4.57 -4.30
N HIS A 24 -0.94 -3.93 -3.90
CA HIS A 24 0.08 -3.46 -4.84
C HIS A 24 1.12 -4.56 -5.11
N GLU A 25 1.68 -4.59 -6.31
CA GLU A 25 2.76 -5.50 -6.66
C GLU A 25 4.02 -5.15 -5.85
N GLY A 26 4.77 -6.14 -5.35
CA GLY A 26 5.97 -5.89 -4.55
C GLY A 26 5.72 -5.26 -3.17
N ALA A 27 4.47 -5.17 -2.71
CA ALA A 27 4.12 -4.51 -1.45
C ALA A 27 4.83 -5.06 -0.21
N SER A 28 5.19 -6.35 -0.20
CA SER A 28 5.92 -6.96 0.93
C SER A 28 7.38 -6.48 0.97
N GLU A 29 8.07 -6.54 -0.17
CA GLU A 29 9.47 -6.12 -0.32
C GLU A 29 9.62 -4.63 -0.05
N PHE A 30 8.70 -3.82 -0.57
CA PHE A 30 8.67 -2.39 -0.30
C PHE A 30 8.53 -2.07 1.20
N ARG A 31 7.64 -2.78 1.92
CA ARG A 31 7.51 -2.60 3.38
C ARG A 31 8.78 -3.00 4.13
N ASN A 32 9.43 -4.08 3.72
CA ASN A 32 10.70 -4.52 4.33
C ASN A 32 11.80 -3.48 4.13
N LEU A 33 11.90 -2.91 2.92
CA LEU A 33 12.82 -1.81 2.62
C LEU A 33 12.54 -0.59 3.51
N ILE A 34 11.31 -0.10 3.58
CA ILE A 34 10.98 1.08 4.38
C ILE A 34 11.26 0.85 5.88
N ASN A 35 11.08 -0.38 6.37
CA ASN A 35 11.35 -0.72 7.76
C ASN A 35 12.86 -0.70 8.11
N SER A 36 13.76 -0.91 7.15
CA SER A 36 15.22 -0.88 7.39
C SER A 36 15.82 0.53 7.34
N LEU A 37 15.13 1.49 6.73
CA LEU A 37 15.60 2.87 6.65
C LEU A 37 15.48 3.59 7.99
N SER A 38 16.17 4.72 8.14
CA SER A 38 16.06 5.63 9.29
C SER A 38 15.95 7.10 8.87
N ASP A 39 16.56 7.46 7.74
CA ASP A 39 16.52 8.80 7.17
C ASP A 39 15.13 9.14 6.59
N VAL A 40 14.59 10.28 7.01
CA VAL A 40 13.24 10.72 6.66
C VAL A 40 13.11 11.05 5.18
N LYS A 41 14.13 11.63 4.56
CA LYS A 41 14.09 11.98 3.14
C LYS A 41 14.05 10.71 2.29
N GLN A 42 14.87 9.71 2.61
CA GLN A 42 14.86 8.43 1.93
C GLN A 42 13.52 7.71 2.06
N ILE A 43 12.93 7.67 3.26
CA ILE A 43 11.60 7.08 3.47
C ILE A 43 10.56 7.74 2.55
N THR A 44 10.50 9.08 2.57
CA THR A 44 9.53 9.84 1.77
C THR A 44 9.74 9.58 0.28
N GLN A 45 10.97 9.67 -0.21
CA GLN A 45 11.27 9.45 -1.62
C GLN A 45 10.89 8.04 -2.09
N HIS A 46 11.15 7.01 -1.27
CA HIS A 46 10.75 5.64 -1.60
C HIS A 46 9.22 5.46 -1.61
N ILE A 47 8.50 6.11 -0.68
CA ILE A 47 7.04 6.11 -0.66
C ILE A 47 6.48 6.76 -1.92
N GLU A 48 6.98 7.95 -2.27
CA GLU A 48 6.55 8.67 -3.48
C GLU A 48 6.82 7.85 -4.74
N ASN A 49 8.01 7.26 -4.86
CA ASN A 49 8.34 6.41 -6.00
C ASN A 49 7.45 5.17 -6.10
N PHE A 50 7.17 4.50 -4.97
CA PHE A 50 6.32 3.32 -4.95
C PHE A 50 4.92 3.65 -5.47
N PHE A 51 4.26 4.67 -4.93
CA PHE A 51 2.89 4.98 -5.32
C PHE A 51 2.76 5.70 -6.68
N SER A 52 3.84 6.30 -7.19
CA SER A 52 3.81 6.93 -8.52
C SER A 52 3.90 5.91 -9.66
N HIS A 53 4.54 4.76 -9.44
CA HIS A 53 4.83 3.78 -10.49
C HIS A 53 4.14 2.43 -10.31
N ASN A 54 3.58 2.15 -9.13
CA ASN A 54 2.98 0.85 -8.83
C ASN A 54 1.47 0.90 -9.04
N GLN A 55 0.95 0.00 -9.87
CA GLN A 55 -0.49 -0.13 -10.09
C GLN A 55 -1.08 -1.11 -9.08
N MET A 56 -2.27 -0.80 -8.59
CA MET A 56 -3.01 -1.71 -7.73
C MET A 56 -3.45 -2.93 -8.53
N ILE A 57 -3.09 -4.13 -8.07
CA ILE A 57 -3.56 -5.39 -8.64
C ILE A 57 -5.05 -5.52 -8.29
N THR A 58 -5.90 -5.14 -9.23
CA THR A 58 -7.31 -5.47 -9.16
C THR A 58 -7.42 -6.94 -9.49
N HIS A 59 -7.61 -7.79 -8.47
CA HIS A 59 -8.06 -9.15 -8.74
C HIS A 59 -9.43 -9.02 -9.42
N ASN A 60 -9.45 -9.27 -10.73
CA ASN A 60 -10.68 -9.34 -11.50
C ASN A 60 -11.47 -10.53 -10.94
N PHE A 61 -12.33 -10.26 -9.96
CA PHE A 61 -13.24 -11.26 -9.41
C PHE A 61 -14.01 -11.86 -10.59
N PRO A 62 -13.94 -13.17 -10.85
CA PRO A 62 -14.84 -13.77 -11.81
C PRO A 62 -16.26 -13.52 -11.28
N GLN A 63 -17.06 -12.78 -12.06
CA GLN A 63 -18.47 -12.54 -11.75
C GLN A 63 -19.21 -13.88 -11.84
N LEU A 64 -19.16 -14.70 -10.79
CA LEU A 64 -19.99 -15.88 -10.67
C LEU A 64 -21.40 -15.46 -10.24
N VAL A 65 -22.12 -14.84 -11.18
CA VAL A 65 -23.58 -14.69 -11.07
C VAL A 65 -24.22 -15.92 -11.71
N HIS A 66 -24.38 -16.99 -10.93
CA HIS A 66 -25.41 -17.98 -11.20
C HIS A 66 -26.64 -17.60 -10.36
N LEU A 67 -27.43 -16.67 -10.88
CA LEU A 67 -28.77 -16.42 -10.36
C LEU A 67 -29.60 -17.67 -10.65
N ASN A 68 -29.91 -18.44 -9.61
CA ASN A 68 -30.82 -19.58 -9.71
C ASN A 68 -32.20 -19.03 -10.08
N LYS A 69 -32.53 -19.05 -11.39
CA LYS A 69 -33.88 -18.82 -11.87
C LYS A 69 -34.73 -19.98 -11.38
N ARG A 70 -35.29 -19.86 -10.18
CA ARG A 70 -36.50 -20.60 -9.84
C ARG A 70 -37.60 -20.10 -10.78
N SER A 71 -37.70 -20.76 -11.93
CA SER A 71 -38.92 -20.76 -12.73
C SER A 71 -39.91 -21.73 -12.09
N SER A 72 -41.15 -21.26 -12.01
CA SER A 72 -42.39 -21.94 -11.59
C SER A 72 -42.63 -22.08 -10.09
#